data_AF-A0A800IKX6-F1
#
_entry.id   AF-A0A800IKX6-F1
#
_cell.length_a   1.000
_cell.length_b   1.000
_cell.length_c   1.000
_cell.angle_alpha   90.00
_cell.angle_beta   90.00
_cell.angle_gamma   90.00
#
_symmetry.space_group_name_H-M   'P 1'
#
loop_
_entity.id
_entity.type
_entity.pdbx_description
1 polymer ?
#
loop_
_entity_poly.entity_id
_entity_poly.type
_entity_poly.pdbx_seq_one_letter_code
_entity_poly.pdbx_strand_id
1 'polypeptide(L)'
;MERIIRTARNAGVQVVLTTLPTLIPQHDGQPSLLCLDKLHYPAFFAQGDLERIKELHEIYDTSIRQLAMREDVELIDLNAAFGDQDTKGDTYFSNTWLPSVEGNQIIARALADGLHEREIVG
;
A
#
# COMPACT_ATOMS: atom_id res chain seq x y z
N MET A 1 -9.68 13.16 1.88
CA MET A 1 -8.33 13.14 2.48
C MET A 1 -7.85 14.53 2.89
N GLU A 2 -7.90 15.55 2.03
CA GLU A 2 -7.48 16.93 2.37
C GLU A 2 -8.07 17.48 3.67
N ARG A 3 -9.39 17.30 3.88
CA ARG A 3 -10.04 17.69 5.14
C ARG A 3 -9.46 16.98 6.37
N ILE A 4 -9.05 15.72 6.24
CA ILE A 4 -8.44 14.94 7.33
C ILE A 4 -7.06 15.50 7.64
N ILE A 5 -6.24 15.74 6.60
CA ILE A 5 -4.91 16.36 6.71
C ILE A 5 -5.00 17.71 7.44
N ARG A 6 -5.90 18.59 6.96
CA ARG A 6 -6.11 19.91 7.57
C ARG A 6 -6.55 19.82 9.02
N THR A 7 -7.44 18.88 9.33
CA THR A 7 -7.95 18.69 10.70
C THR A 7 -6.85 18.23 11.64
N ALA A 8 -6.02 17.27 11.21
CA ALA A 8 -4.89 16.77 11.99
C ALA A 8 -3.84 17.87 12.21
N ARG A 9 -3.48 18.62 11.16
CA ARG A 9 -2.56 19.76 11.26
C ARG A 9 -3.06 20.84 12.21
N ASN A 10 -4.33 21.19 12.14
CA ASN A 10 -4.94 22.18 13.06
C ASN A 10 -4.90 21.72 14.52
N ALA A 11 -4.82 20.42 14.77
CA ALA A 11 -4.65 19.84 16.10
C ALA A 11 -3.17 19.70 16.51
N GLY A 12 -2.22 20.18 15.71
CA GLY A 12 -0.78 20.05 15.96
C GLY A 12 -0.25 18.63 15.74
N VAL A 13 -0.99 17.77 15.03
CA VAL A 13 -0.59 16.38 14.74
C VAL A 13 0.20 16.36 13.43
N GLN A 14 1.38 15.75 13.45
CA GLN A 14 2.15 15.47 12.25
C GLN A 14 1.46 14.41 11.41
N VAL A 15 1.34 14.67 10.11
CA VAL A 15 0.65 13.78 9.17
C VAL A 15 1.69 13.12 8.28
N VAL A 16 1.51 11.82 8.08
CA VAL A 16 2.25 11.02 7.09
C VAL A 16 1.21 10.26 6.28
N LEU A 17 1.37 10.24 4.96
CA LEU A 17 0.56 9.44 4.06
C LEU A 17 1.31 8.18 3.68
N THR A 18 0.55 7.15 3.30
CA THR A 18 1.09 5.88 2.81
C THR A 18 0.37 5.48 1.53
N THR A 19 1.11 4.92 0.57
CA THR A 19 0.51 4.15 -0.53
C THR A 19 -0.04 2.82 0.00
N LEU A 20 -0.76 2.07 -0.85
CA LEU A 20 -1.16 0.70 -0.52
C LEU A 20 0.02 -0.25 -0.73
N PRO A 21 0.11 -1.32 0.08
CA PRO A 21 0.95 -2.48 -0.24
C PRO A 21 0.64 -3.06 -1.62
N THR A 22 1.64 -3.62 -2.30
CA THR A 22 1.47 -4.32 -3.58
C THR A 22 0.57 -5.54 -3.41
N LEU A 23 -0.65 -5.46 -3.96
CA LEU A 23 -1.69 -6.47 -3.76
C LEU A 23 -1.47 -7.75 -4.54
N ILE A 24 -1.02 -7.59 -5.78
CA ILE A 24 -0.81 -8.68 -6.75
C ILE A 24 0.68 -8.70 -7.06
N PRO A 25 1.50 -9.31 -6.19
CA PRO A 25 2.91 -9.46 -6.45
C PRO A 25 3.12 -10.32 -7.70
N GLN A 26 4.10 -9.95 -8.51
CA GLN A 26 4.45 -10.67 -9.72
C GLN A 26 5.74 -11.44 -9.48
N HIS A 27 5.77 -12.71 -9.89
CA HIS A 27 6.99 -13.49 -10.02
C HIS A 27 7.13 -13.87 -11.50
N ASP A 28 8.26 -13.57 -12.13
CA ASP A 28 8.46 -13.71 -13.59
C ASP A 28 7.36 -13.02 -14.43
N GLY A 29 6.82 -11.90 -13.93
CA GLY A 29 5.77 -11.13 -14.59
C GLY A 29 4.35 -11.68 -14.46
N GLN A 30 4.13 -12.74 -13.68
CA GLN A 30 2.80 -13.32 -13.45
C GLN A 30 2.48 -13.48 -11.94
N PRO A 31 1.23 -13.27 -11.52
CA PRO A 31 0.80 -13.63 -10.16
C PRO A 31 0.72 -15.16 -10.02
N SER A 32 1.00 -15.67 -8.82
CA SER A 32 0.82 -17.10 -8.56
C SER A 32 -0.65 -17.50 -8.54
N LEU A 33 -0.92 -18.79 -8.79
CA LEU A 33 -2.26 -19.37 -8.63
C LEU A 33 -2.77 -19.22 -7.19
N LEU A 34 -1.90 -19.37 -6.18
CA LEU A 34 -2.29 -19.22 -4.77
C LEU A 34 -2.76 -17.80 -4.44
N CYS A 35 -2.13 -16.78 -5.04
CA CYS A 35 -2.57 -15.40 -4.90
C CYS A 35 -3.93 -15.20 -5.57
N LEU A 36 -4.12 -15.73 -6.77
CA LEU A 36 -5.37 -15.62 -7.52
C LEU A 36 -6.54 -16.31 -6.81
N ASP A 37 -6.32 -17.48 -6.21
CA ASP A 37 -7.35 -18.22 -5.47
C ASP A 37 -7.83 -17.49 -4.21
N LYS A 38 -6.96 -16.65 -3.62
CA LYS A 38 -7.29 -15.84 -2.44
C LYS A 38 -7.84 -14.46 -2.81
N LEU A 39 -7.84 -14.10 -4.10
CA LEU A 39 -8.21 -12.78 -4.58
C LEU A 39 -9.70 -12.53 -4.43
N HIS A 40 -10.01 -11.58 -3.56
CA HIS A 40 -11.36 -11.07 -3.40
C HIS A 40 -11.55 -9.86 -4.31
N TYR A 41 -12.43 -10.02 -5.29
CA TYR A 41 -12.83 -8.94 -6.17
C TYR A 41 -13.82 -8.01 -5.46
N PRO A 42 -13.63 -6.69 -5.51
CA PRO A 42 -14.66 -5.73 -5.14
C PRO A 42 -15.99 -6.06 -5.82
N ALA A 43 -17.12 -5.85 -5.13
CA ALA A 43 -18.45 -6.23 -5.61
C ALA A 43 -18.86 -5.58 -6.95
N PHE A 44 -18.17 -4.52 -7.37
CA PHE A 44 -18.39 -3.80 -8.62
C PHE A 44 -17.47 -4.26 -9.77
N PHE A 45 -16.62 -5.26 -9.55
CA PHE A 45 -15.80 -5.89 -10.59
C PHE A 45 -16.31 -7.29 -10.91
N ALA A 46 -16.12 -7.71 -12.17
CA ALA A 46 -16.32 -9.09 -12.56
C ALA A 46 -15.22 -9.97 -11.96
N GLN A 47 -15.56 -11.22 -11.63
CA GLN A 47 -14.53 -12.20 -11.26
C GLN A 47 -13.55 -12.39 -12.43
N GLY A 48 -12.26 -12.44 -12.13
CA GLY A 48 -11.20 -12.54 -13.14
C GLY A 48 -10.70 -11.20 -13.70
N ASP A 49 -11.32 -10.07 -13.36
CA ASP A 49 -10.92 -8.74 -13.86
C ASP A 49 -9.69 -8.18 -13.10
N LEU A 50 -8.54 -8.84 -13.28
CA LEU A 50 -7.27 -8.48 -12.62
C LEU A 50 -6.75 -7.12 -13.06
N GLU A 51 -6.94 -6.77 -14.32
CA GLU A 51 -6.42 -5.52 -14.88
C GLU A 51 -7.12 -4.31 -14.26
N ARG A 52 -8.44 -4.37 -14.04
CA ARG A 52 -9.13 -3.30 -13.31
C ARG A 52 -8.73 -3.18 -11.86
N ILE A 53 -8.39 -4.28 -11.20
CA ILE A 53 -7.86 -4.23 -9.83
C ILE A 53 -6.51 -3.52 -9.79
N LYS A 54 -5.61 -3.87 -10.71
CA LYS A 54 -4.30 -3.20 -10.83
C LYS A 54 -4.46 -1.71 -11.13
N GLU A 55 -5.31 -1.37 -12.09
CA GLU A 55 -5.60 0.01 -12.47
C GLU A 55 -6.16 0.80 -11.28
N LEU A 56 -7.09 0.23 -10.51
CA LEU A 56 -7.65 0.88 -9.32
C LEU A 56 -6.56 1.16 -8.26
N HIS A 57 -5.66 0.21 -8.03
CA HIS A 57 -4.54 0.38 -7.11
C HIS A 57 -3.57 1.46 -7.59
N GLU A 58 -3.23 1.46 -8.88
CA GLU A 58 -2.34 2.47 -9.47
C GLU A 58 -2.95 3.88 -9.41
N ILE A 59 -4.25 4.01 -9.68
CA ILE A 59 -5.00 5.28 -9.53
C ILE A 59 -4.94 5.75 -8.08
N TYR A 60 -5.15 4.85 -7.12
CA TYR A 60 -5.10 5.19 -5.69
C TYR A 60 -3.71 5.68 -5.29
N ASP A 61 -2.66 4.90 -5.57
CA ASP A 61 -1.29 5.23 -5.15
C ASP A 61 -0.81 6.51 -5.82
N THR A 62 -1.11 6.71 -7.11
CA THR A 62 -0.83 7.97 -7.83
C THR A 62 -1.55 9.14 -7.18
N SER A 63 -2.82 8.98 -6.82
CA SER A 63 -3.61 10.03 -6.16
C SER A 63 -3.04 10.39 -4.79
N ILE A 64 -2.56 9.41 -4.01
CA ILE A 64 -1.92 9.64 -2.72
C ILE A 64 -0.57 10.35 -2.88
N ARG A 65 0.27 9.94 -3.84
CA ARG A 65 1.54 10.63 -4.15
C ARG A 65 1.31 12.10 -4.53
N GLN A 66 0.35 12.35 -5.41
CA GLN A 66 -0.01 13.72 -5.82
C GLN A 66 -0.57 14.54 -4.65
N LEU A 67 -1.36 13.92 -3.76
CA LEU A 67 -1.88 14.58 -2.58
C LEU A 67 -0.76 14.94 -1.59
N ALA A 68 0.18 14.03 -1.35
CA ALA A 68 1.35 14.25 -0.51
C ALA A 68 2.16 15.46 -1.01
N MET A 69 2.43 15.51 -2.32
CA MET A 69 3.12 16.65 -2.94
C MET A 69 2.33 17.96 -2.82
N ARG A 70 1.03 17.95 -3.13
CA ARG A 70 0.20 19.17 -3.12
C ARG A 70 0.04 19.75 -1.72
N GLU A 71 -0.10 18.88 -0.72
CA GLU A 71 -0.31 19.28 0.67
C GLU A 71 1.00 19.42 1.44
N ASP A 72 2.17 19.16 0.83
CA ASP A 72 3.48 19.13 1.51
C ASP A 72 3.48 18.20 2.74
N VAL A 73 3.03 16.97 2.53
CA VAL A 73 2.91 15.92 3.55
C VAL A 73 3.90 14.81 3.24
N GLU A 74 4.58 14.34 4.28
CA GLU A 74 5.50 13.20 4.18
C GLU A 74 4.79 11.94 3.64
N LEU A 75 5.47 11.20 2.78
CA LEU A 75 4.96 9.98 2.17
C LEU A 75 5.90 8.81 2.48
N ILE A 76 5.35 7.70 2.98
CA ILE A 76 6.04 6.41 3.06
C ILE A 76 5.44 5.48 2.00
N ASP A 77 6.27 5.02 1.06
CA ASP A 77 5.81 4.21 -0.07
C ASP A 77 5.78 2.71 0.29
N LEU A 78 4.63 2.23 0.76
CA LEU A 78 4.43 0.80 1.06
C LEU A 78 4.39 -0.06 -0.20
N ASN A 79 3.98 0.48 -1.35
CA ASN A 79 4.00 -0.22 -2.61
C ASN A 79 5.43 -0.66 -2.97
N ALA A 80 6.39 0.26 -2.86
CA ALA A 80 7.81 -0.02 -3.09
C ALA A 80 8.36 -1.06 -2.09
N ALA A 81 8.02 -0.95 -0.80
CA ALA A 81 8.47 -1.89 0.23
C ALA A 81 8.03 -3.35 -0.03
N PHE A 82 6.92 -3.54 -0.73
CA PHE A 82 6.43 -4.87 -1.14
C PHE A 82 6.95 -5.28 -2.53
N GLY A 83 7.28 -4.33 -3.41
CA GLY A 83 7.82 -4.57 -4.74
C GLY A 83 9.20 -5.24 -4.73
N ASP A 84 10.04 -4.92 -3.74
CA ASP A 84 11.40 -5.48 -3.61
C ASP A 84 11.45 -6.94 -3.12
N GLN A 85 10.30 -7.56 -2.84
CA GLN A 85 10.20 -8.89 -2.21
C GLN A 85 9.85 -9.99 -3.24
N ASP A 86 10.76 -10.20 -4.19
CA ASP A 86 10.59 -10.92 -5.47
C ASP A 86 10.27 -12.45 -5.41
N THR A 87 9.95 -13.02 -4.24
CA THR A 87 9.83 -14.50 -4.10
C THR A 87 8.73 -15.04 -3.19
N LYS A 88 8.01 -14.20 -2.43
CA LYS A 88 7.01 -14.67 -1.44
C LYS A 88 5.71 -13.87 -1.36
N GLY A 89 5.43 -13.08 -2.39
CA GLY A 89 4.32 -12.15 -2.40
C GLY A 89 2.95 -12.73 -2.00
N ASP A 90 2.67 -13.98 -2.36
CA ASP A 90 1.41 -14.67 -2.07
C ASP A 90 1.17 -15.02 -0.59
N THR A 91 2.23 -14.86 0.23
CA THR A 91 2.24 -15.20 1.65
C THR A 91 2.09 -13.97 2.55
N TYR A 92 2.26 -12.77 2.01
CA TYR A 92 2.13 -11.52 2.75
C TYR A 92 0.69 -11.07 2.97
N PHE A 93 -0.26 -11.83 2.41
CA PHE A 93 -1.69 -11.54 2.44
C PHE A 93 -2.45 -12.79 2.87
N SER A 94 -3.21 -12.67 3.95
CA SER A 94 -4.11 -13.74 4.45
C SER A 94 -5.29 -13.95 3.49
N ASN A 95 -5.78 -12.84 2.96
CA ASN A 95 -6.56 -12.69 1.75
C ASN A 95 -6.01 -11.44 1.04
N THR A 96 -6.36 -11.20 -0.21
CA THR A 96 -5.89 -10.04 -0.98
C THR A 96 -6.46 -8.69 -0.50
N TRP A 97 -6.72 -8.53 0.79
CA TRP A 97 -7.16 -7.30 1.46
C TRP A 97 -6.43 -7.11 2.78
N LEU A 98 -6.11 -8.21 3.47
CA LEU A 98 -5.57 -8.21 4.82
C LEU A 98 -4.17 -8.80 4.82
N PRO A 99 -3.15 -8.01 5.19
CA PRO A 99 -1.79 -8.51 5.35
C PRO A 99 -1.75 -9.66 6.35
N SER A 100 -0.91 -10.67 6.08
CA SER A 100 -0.58 -11.73 7.04
C SER A 100 0.30 -11.19 8.18
N VAL A 101 0.75 -12.05 9.09
CA VAL A 101 1.72 -11.63 10.12
C VAL A 101 2.99 -11.09 9.46
N GLU A 102 3.51 -11.81 8.47
CA GLU A 102 4.69 -11.43 7.69
C GLU A 102 4.44 -10.13 6.89
N GLY A 103 3.26 -9.99 6.29
CA GLY A 103 2.89 -8.75 5.59
C GLY A 103 2.82 -7.55 6.53
N ASN A 104 2.25 -7.71 7.73
CA ASN A 104 2.24 -6.65 8.74
C ASN A 104 3.66 -6.32 9.24
N GLN A 105 4.56 -7.29 9.30
CA GLN A 105 5.97 -7.03 9.65
C GLN A 105 6.66 -6.17 8.59
N ILE A 106 6.39 -6.40 7.30
CA ILE A 106 6.90 -5.55 6.21
C ILE A 106 6.37 -4.12 6.35
N ILE A 107 5.05 -3.96 6.57
CA ILE A 107 4.44 -2.64 6.78
C ILE A 107 5.06 -1.94 7.99
N ALA A 108 5.16 -2.64 9.12
CA ALA A 108 5.72 -2.08 10.35
C ALA A 108 7.17 -1.63 10.16
N ARG A 109 7.98 -2.41 9.43
CA ARG A 109 9.36 -2.05 9.13
C ARG A 109 9.45 -0.85 8.20
N ALA A 110 8.69 -0.83 7.11
CA ALA A 110 8.66 0.30 6.18
C ALA A 110 8.21 1.60 6.88
N LEU A 111 7.25 1.51 7.81
CA LEU A 111 6.84 2.64 8.63
C LEU A 111 7.93 3.06 9.61
N ALA A 112 8.54 2.13 10.34
CA ALA A 112 9.59 2.45 11.31
C ALA A 112 10.79 3.13 10.63
N ASP A 113 11.31 2.53 9.56
CA ASP A 113 12.44 3.05 8.80
C ASP A 113 12.07 4.40 8.17
N GLY A 114 10.90 4.50 7.52
CA GLY A 114 10.45 5.72 6.87
C GLY A 114 10.16 6.88 7.82
N LEU A 115 9.64 6.62 9.02
CA LEU A 115 9.45 7.64 10.06
C LEU A 115 10.78 8.11 10.65
N HIS A 116 11.74 7.20 10.83
CA HIS A 116 13.06 7.53 11.36
C HIS A 116 13.87 8.39 10.38
N GLU A 117 13.89 8.02 9.09
CA GLU A 117 14.58 8.79 8.02
C GLU A 117 14.08 10.24 7.88
N ARG A 118 12.83 10.49 8.29
CA ARG A 118 12.17 11.80 8.25
C ARG A 118 12.24 12.53 9.58
N GLU A 119 12.97 11.99 10.56
CA GLU A 119 13.15 12.55 11.90
C GLU A 119 11.82 12.77 12.66
N ILE A 120 10.78 11.97 12.32
CA ILE A 120 9.45 12.04 12.94
C ILE A 120 9.45 11.30 14.29
N VAL A 121 10.24 10.24 14.37
CA VAL A 121 10.44 9.43 15.58
C VAL A 121 11.93 9.17 15.79
N GLY A 122 12.36 9.23 17.05
CA GLY A 122 13.73 8.99 17.51
C GLY A 122 13.89 7.65 18.19
#